data_AF-Q0UQX4-F1
#
_entry.id   AF-Q0UQX4-F1
#
_cell.length_a   1.000
_cell.length_b   1.000
_cell.length_c   1.000
_cell.angle_alpha   90.00
_cell.angle_beta   90.00
_cell.angle_gamma   90.00
#
_symmetry.space_group_name_H-M   'P 1'
#
loop_
_entity.id
_entity.type
_entity.pdbx_description
1 polymer ?
#
loop_
_entity_poly.entity_id
_entity_poly.type
_entity_poly.pdbx_seq_one_letter_code
_entity_poly.pdbx_strand_id
1 'polypeptide(L)'
;MADTYETASIVDTLRLLLFDSDQIDDVRQNITPYQPIKYNLDAIEWLWRSAAAAFHGAEYMQFRVRIVQNAMRSFRVDDDAWNGEIAARLVRLMDGEMLEQYERGRYALLPAVFYDGRNSVESAVLGRAFIETLEELGLDADACIQTELRRMDGGVLEFPDHACLQRVVIFEQPWGGVRWEWVLNSRAPGYCVSTAFVTLATDSAFEQSWPFTEIGVLDEDGKNNEKRMYRWTRRAKARARKERGRTGQQRCRSRMPGAWVY
;
A
#
# COMPACT_ATOMS: atom_id res chain seq x y z
N MET A 1 -44.94 7.88 -8.41
CA MET A 1 -43.94 7.47 -9.43
C MET A 1 -42.70 8.37 -9.45
N ALA A 2 -42.71 9.57 -8.83
CA ALA A 2 -41.50 10.40 -8.72
C ALA A 2 -40.54 9.92 -7.61
N ASP A 3 -41.05 9.52 -6.44
CA ASP A 3 -40.23 9.13 -5.27
C ASP A 3 -39.30 7.94 -5.49
N THR A 4 -39.66 7.01 -6.38
CA THR A 4 -38.87 5.80 -6.68
C THR A 4 -37.62 6.09 -7.52
N TYR A 5 -37.63 7.14 -8.35
CA TYR A 5 -36.46 7.51 -9.15
C TYR A 5 -35.45 8.33 -8.35
N GLU A 6 -35.91 9.15 -7.42
CA GLU A 6 -35.05 9.98 -6.56
C GLU A 6 -34.29 9.13 -5.53
N THR A 7 -34.94 8.10 -4.98
CA THR A 7 -34.33 7.13 -4.05
C THR A 7 -33.31 6.23 -4.74
N ALA A 8 -33.59 5.75 -5.97
CA ALA A 8 -32.64 4.98 -6.76
C ALA A 8 -31.36 5.77 -7.06
N SER A 9 -31.48 7.06 -7.41
CA SER A 9 -30.33 7.95 -7.66
C SER A 9 -29.45 8.16 -6.43
N ILE A 10 -30.03 8.22 -5.22
CA ILE A 10 -29.27 8.39 -3.97
C ILE A 10 -28.53 7.10 -3.61
N VAL A 11 -29.20 5.95 -3.75
CA VAL A 11 -28.61 4.63 -3.48
C VAL A 11 -27.40 4.37 -4.37
N ASP A 12 -27.52 4.62 -5.67
CA ASP A 12 -26.41 4.42 -6.62
C ASP A 12 -25.27 5.41 -6.37
N THR A 13 -25.59 6.65 -5.97
CA THR A 13 -24.58 7.63 -5.54
C THR A 13 -23.83 7.14 -4.31
N LEU A 14 -24.53 6.58 -3.32
CA LEU A 14 -23.91 6.03 -2.11
C LEU A 14 -23.02 4.83 -2.42
N ARG A 15 -23.47 3.88 -3.26
CA ARG A 15 -22.66 2.73 -3.72
C ARG A 15 -21.42 3.19 -4.48
N LEU A 16 -21.57 4.20 -5.34
CA LEU A 16 -20.47 4.81 -6.09
C LEU A 16 -19.40 5.38 -5.16
N LEU A 17 -19.82 6.09 -4.10
CA LEU A 17 -18.90 6.72 -3.15
C LEU A 17 -18.07 5.71 -2.35
N LEU A 18 -18.50 4.44 -2.24
CA LEU A 18 -17.82 3.39 -1.47
C LEU A 18 -17.18 2.27 -2.31
N PHE A 19 -17.02 2.48 -3.62
CA PHE A 19 -16.40 1.51 -4.55
C PHE A 19 -17.15 0.17 -4.71
N ASP A 20 -18.46 0.11 -4.45
CA ASP A 20 -19.28 -1.09 -4.77
C ASP A 20 -19.77 -1.03 -6.23
N SER A 21 -18.80 -0.88 -7.15
CA SER A 21 -19.02 -0.61 -8.58
C SER A 21 -19.62 -1.79 -9.35
N ASP A 22 -19.55 -2.99 -8.79
CA ASP A 22 -20.10 -4.22 -9.37
C ASP A 22 -21.63 -4.26 -9.35
N GLN A 23 -22.29 -3.36 -8.61
CA GLN A 23 -23.75 -3.27 -8.51
C GLN A 23 -24.35 -2.02 -9.18
N ILE A 24 -23.57 -1.29 -9.98
CA ILE A 24 -24.02 -0.04 -10.61
C ILE A 24 -24.07 -0.22 -12.12
N ASP A 25 -25.27 -0.46 -12.65
CA ASP A 25 -25.48 -0.81 -14.05
C ASP A 25 -25.20 0.34 -15.05
N ASP A 26 -25.23 1.60 -14.61
CA ASP A 26 -25.31 2.77 -15.50
C ASP A 26 -24.07 3.68 -15.59
N VAL A 27 -22.97 3.36 -14.89
CA VAL A 27 -21.79 4.24 -14.85
C VAL A 27 -20.81 3.88 -15.97
N ARG A 28 -21.05 4.49 -17.14
CA ARG A 28 -20.21 4.34 -18.36
C ARG A 28 -18.84 5.03 -18.28
N GLN A 29 -18.40 5.50 -17.12
CA GLN A 29 -17.15 6.26 -16.99
C GLN A 29 -16.29 5.70 -15.87
N ASN A 30 -14.97 5.64 -16.11
CA ASN A 30 -13.91 5.45 -15.13
C ASN A 30 -13.92 6.61 -14.11
N ILE A 31 -14.96 6.69 -13.28
CA ILE A 31 -14.91 7.47 -12.06
C ILE A 31 -14.02 6.65 -11.15
N THR A 32 -12.75 7.04 -11.04
CA THR A 32 -11.90 6.65 -9.92
C THR A 32 -12.59 7.18 -8.66
N PRO A 33 -13.23 6.35 -7.81
CA PRO A 33 -14.02 6.80 -6.67
C PRO A 33 -13.13 7.35 -5.53
N TYR A 34 -12.26 8.31 -5.82
CA TYR A 34 -11.28 8.77 -4.85
C TYR A 34 -11.97 9.60 -3.76
N GLN A 35 -12.01 9.00 -2.57
CA GLN A 35 -11.50 9.62 -1.35
C GLN A 35 -12.35 10.66 -0.59
N PRO A 36 -13.70 10.62 -0.53
CA PRO A 36 -14.43 11.47 0.42
C PRO A 36 -13.97 11.22 1.87
N ILE A 37 -13.83 9.94 2.26
CA ILE A 37 -13.47 9.55 3.63
C ILE A 37 -11.98 9.84 3.94
N LYS A 38 -11.08 9.70 2.96
CA LYS A 38 -9.63 9.87 3.17
C LYS A 38 -9.24 11.30 3.59
N TYR A 39 -10.04 12.28 3.20
CA TYR A 39 -9.76 13.69 3.43
C TYR A 39 -10.79 14.39 4.31
N ASN A 40 -11.93 13.76 4.58
CA ASN A 40 -12.98 14.37 5.39
C ASN A 40 -13.62 13.32 6.31
N LEU A 41 -13.30 13.40 7.60
CA LEU A 41 -13.84 12.48 8.60
C LEU A 41 -15.33 12.70 8.86
N ASP A 42 -15.87 13.90 8.62
CA ASP A 42 -17.31 14.16 8.75
C ASP A 42 -18.12 13.42 7.67
N ALA A 43 -17.47 13.08 6.55
CA ALA A 43 -18.07 12.24 5.53
C ALA A 43 -18.38 10.83 6.07
N ILE A 44 -17.62 10.32 7.04
CA ILE A 44 -17.87 9.00 7.66
C ILE A 44 -19.22 9.00 8.37
N GLU A 45 -19.46 9.97 9.26
CA GLU A 45 -20.70 10.04 10.02
C GLU A 45 -21.90 10.35 9.11
N TRP A 46 -21.71 11.23 8.13
CA TRP A 46 -22.75 11.52 7.15
C TRP A 46 -23.11 10.30 6.30
N LEU A 47 -22.12 9.56 5.78
CA LEU A 47 -22.35 8.32 5.02
C LEU A 47 -23.03 7.28 5.90
N TRP A 48 -22.63 7.16 7.15
CA TRP A 48 -23.22 6.22 8.10
C TRP A 48 -24.72 6.48 8.33
N ARG A 49 -25.08 7.74 8.59
CA ARG A 49 -26.48 8.15 8.78
C ARG A 49 -27.28 8.00 7.48
N SER A 50 -26.69 8.33 6.36
CA SER A 50 -27.33 8.20 5.04
C SER A 50 -27.58 6.73 4.68
N ALA A 51 -26.64 5.84 5.02
CA ALA A 51 -26.79 4.41 4.81
C ALA A 51 -27.98 3.82 5.57
N ALA A 52 -28.20 4.26 6.82
CA ALA A 52 -29.32 3.80 7.64
C ALA A 52 -30.68 4.19 7.08
N ALA A 53 -30.75 5.30 6.33
CA ALA A 53 -31.95 5.76 5.67
C ALA A 53 -32.17 5.08 4.29
N ALA A 54 -31.09 4.71 3.61
CA ALA A 54 -31.13 4.23 2.22
C ALA A 54 -31.13 2.69 2.09
N PHE A 55 -30.52 1.97 3.02
CA PHE A 55 -30.35 0.52 2.94
C PHE A 55 -30.98 -0.20 4.14
N HIS A 56 -31.33 -1.47 3.94
CA HIS A 56 -31.85 -2.34 5.00
C HIS A 56 -31.19 -3.74 4.97
N GLY A 57 -31.23 -4.45 6.10
CA GLY A 57 -30.79 -5.84 6.20
C GLY A 57 -29.32 -6.04 5.79
N ALA A 58 -29.07 -7.03 4.92
CA ALA A 58 -27.74 -7.43 4.51
C ALA A 58 -26.99 -6.34 3.73
N GLU A 59 -27.68 -5.60 2.86
CA GLU A 59 -27.08 -4.50 2.08
C GLU A 59 -26.62 -3.37 3.01
N TYR A 60 -27.42 -3.03 4.02
CA TYR A 60 -27.04 -2.05 5.03
C TYR A 60 -25.77 -2.45 5.78
N MET A 61 -25.69 -3.73 6.18
CA MET A 61 -24.50 -4.24 6.87
C MET A 61 -23.27 -4.21 5.96
N GLN A 62 -23.38 -4.66 4.72
CA GLN A 62 -22.29 -4.58 3.74
C GLN A 62 -21.81 -3.15 3.55
N PHE A 63 -22.73 -2.19 3.43
CA PHE A 63 -22.39 -0.79 3.27
C PHE A 63 -21.64 -0.23 4.48
N ARG A 64 -22.10 -0.53 5.71
CA ARG A 64 -21.39 -0.14 6.95
C ARG A 64 -19.98 -0.71 7.00
N VAL A 65 -19.81 -1.96 6.61
CA VAL A 65 -18.49 -2.61 6.53
C VAL A 65 -17.58 -1.86 5.56
N ARG A 66 -18.09 -1.46 4.40
CA ARG A 66 -17.33 -0.65 3.44
C ARG A 66 -16.93 0.70 4.02
N ILE A 67 -17.79 1.36 4.79
CA ILE A 67 -17.43 2.61 5.48
C ILE A 67 -16.28 2.36 6.45
N VAL A 68 -16.36 1.32 7.29
CA VAL A 68 -15.30 0.97 8.25
C VAL A 68 -13.98 0.65 7.54
N GLN A 69 -14.01 -0.18 6.50
CA GLN A 69 -12.82 -0.50 5.70
C GLN A 69 -12.17 0.77 5.11
N ASN A 70 -12.97 1.68 4.57
CA ASN A 70 -12.46 2.94 4.01
C ASN A 70 -11.91 3.88 5.09
N ALA A 71 -12.52 3.89 6.28
CA ALA A 71 -12.00 4.63 7.42
C ALA A 71 -10.63 4.09 7.86
N MET A 72 -10.48 2.77 8.01
CA MET A 72 -9.21 2.11 8.33
C MET A 72 -8.12 2.37 7.27
N ARG A 73 -8.50 2.34 5.99
CA ARG A 73 -7.59 2.68 4.88
C ARG A 73 -7.10 4.14 4.94
N SER A 74 -7.82 5.01 5.65
CA SER A 74 -7.49 6.42 5.81
C SER A 74 -6.50 6.69 6.94
N PHE A 75 -6.01 5.66 7.64
CA PHE A 75 -4.91 5.80 8.58
C PHE A 75 -3.65 6.34 7.91
N ARG A 76 -2.89 7.11 8.69
CA ARG A 76 -1.71 7.85 8.24
C ARG A 76 -0.52 7.52 9.10
N VAL A 77 0.65 7.42 8.49
CA VAL A 77 1.90 7.09 9.19
C VAL A 77 2.42 8.29 9.99
N ASP A 78 2.09 9.50 9.56
CA ASP A 78 2.62 10.77 10.04
C ASP A 78 1.65 11.58 10.92
N ASP A 79 0.48 11.02 11.26
CA ASP A 79 -0.59 11.76 11.92
C ASP A 79 -1.38 10.89 12.93
N ASP A 80 -0.81 10.72 14.13
CA ASP A 80 -1.43 9.96 15.23
C ASP A 80 -2.76 10.60 15.68
N ALA A 81 -2.87 11.93 15.62
CA ALA A 81 -4.10 12.63 15.99
C ALA A 81 -5.23 12.29 15.01
N TRP A 82 -4.93 12.23 13.71
CA TRP A 82 -5.87 11.78 12.69
C TRP A 82 -6.31 10.32 12.90
N ASN A 83 -5.37 9.43 13.22
CA ASN A 83 -5.67 8.02 13.48
C ASN A 83 -6.56 7.85 14.72
N GLY A 84 -6.25 8.54 15.82
CA GLY A 84 -7.07 8.53 17.02
C GLY A 84 -8.48 9.10 16.79
N GLU A 85 -8.61 10.11 15.95
CA GLU A 85 -9.90 10.69 15.60
C GLU A 85 -10.74 9.76 14.68
N ILE A 86 -10.10 8.94 13.84
CA ILE A 86 -10.76 7.84 13.13
C ILE A 86 -11.21 6.78 14.13
N ALA A 87 -10.34 6.33 15.03
CA ALA A 87 -10.63 5.32 16.05
C ALA A 87 -11.84 5.74 16.91
N ALA A 88 -11.82 6.98 17.42
CA ALA A 88 -12.92 7.54 18.19
C ALA A 88 -14.25 7.57 17.41
N ARG A 89 -14.24 7.86 16.11
CA ARG A 89 -15.44 7.76 15.26
C ARG A 89 -15.92 6.32 15.12
N LEU A 90 -15.01 5.37 14.88
CA LEU A 90 -15.35 3.96 14.75
C LEU A 90 -15.96 3.42 16.04
N VAL A 91 -15.41 3.76 17.20
CA VAL A 91 -15.97 3.41 18.52
C VAL A 91 -17.39 3.94 18.71
N ARG A 92 -17.68 5.16 18.23
CA ARG A 92 -19.04 5.71 18.29
C ARG A 92 -20.02 5.03 17.33
N LEU A 93 -19.53 4.57 16.17
CA LEU A 93 -20.37 4.09 15.08
C LEU A 93 -20.60 2.58 15.14
N MET A 94 -19.58 1.78 15.41
CA MET A 94 -19.68 0.32 15.43
C MET A 94 -20.51 -0.15 16.63
N ASP A 95 -21.67 -0.73 16.34
CA ASP A 95 -22.55 -1.33 17.34
C ASP A 95 -22.13 -2.78 17.65
N GLY A 96 -22.76 -3.35 18.69
CA GLY A 96 -22.46 -4.70 19.16
C GLY A 96 -22.64 -5.78 18.09
N GLU A 97 -23.62 -5.62 17.18
CA GLU A 97 -23.81 -6.57 16.07
C GLU A 97 -22.61 -6.56 15.11
N MET A 98 -22.09 -5.38 14.73
CA MET A 98 -20.90 -5.30 13.90
C MET A 98 -19.66 -5.88 14.59
N LEU A 99 -19.48 -5.57 15.88
CA LEU A 99 -18.36 -6.07 16.65
C LEU A 99 -18.38 -7.60 16.75
N GLU A 100 -19.52 -8.19 17.08
CA GLU A 100 -19.70 -9.65 17.17
C GLU A 100 -19.43 -10.35 15.82
N GLN A 101 -19.86 -9.75 14.71
CA GLN A 101 -19.59 -10.28 13.37
C GLN A 101 -18.10 -10.19 13.03
N TYR A 102 -17.44 -9.11 13.42
CA TYR A 102 -16.00 -8.94 13.23
C TYR A 102 -15.19 -9.96 14.04
N GLU A 103 -15.54 -10.21 15.31
CA GLU A 103 -14.91 -11.26 16.14
C GLU A 103 -15.04 -12.67 15.52
N ARG A 104 -16.14 -12.92 14.79
CA ARG A 104 -16.33 -14.14 13.97
C ARG A 104 -15.49 -14.15 12.68
N GLY A 105 -14.57 -13.21 12.55
CA GLY A 105 -13.62 -13.02 11.47
C GLY A 105 -14.17 -12.32 10.23
N ARG A 106 -15.41 -11.79 10.26
CA ARG A 106 -16.01 -11.16 9.07
C ARG A 106 -15.27 -9.86 8.74
N TYR A 107 -15.54 -9.32 7.56
CA TYR A 107 -15.19 -7.96 7.13
C TYR A 107 -13.75 -7.68 6.72
N ALA A 108 -12.76 -8.53 7.05
CA ALA A 108 -11.38 -8.41 6.56
C ALA A 108 -10.85 -6.97 6.65
N LEU A 109 -10.70 -6.46 7.88
CA LEU A 109 -10.27 -5.08 8.13
C LEU A 109 -8.76 -4.93 7.97
N LEU A 110 -7.99 -5.98 8.24
CA LEU A 110 -6.54 -5.96 8.19
C LEU A 110 -5.99 -5.68 6.78
N PRO A 111 -6.52 -6.26 5.69
CA PRO A 111 -6.15 -5.85 4.33
C PRO A 111 -6.46 -4.39 4.02
N ALA A 112 -7.54 -3.82 4.59
CA ALA A 112 -7.91 -2.43 4.36
C ALA A 112 -6.89 -1.46 4.97
N VAL A 113 -6.38 -1.75 6.17
CA VAL A 113 -5.31 -0.98 6.85
C VAL A 113 -4.05 -0.91 5.98
N PHE A 114 -3.66 -2.04 5.39
CA PHE A 114 -2.40 -2.15 4.64
C PHE A 114 -2.50 -1.82 3.16
N TYR A 115 -3.67 -1.42 2.68
CA TYR A 115 -3.88 -1.15 1.27
C TYR A 115 -2.94 -0.05 0.74
N ASP A 116 -2.90 1.11 1.41
CA ASP A 116 -2.12 2.29 0.99
C ASP A 116 -0.68 2.29 1.57
N GLY A 117 -0.32 1.33 2.43
CA GLY A 117 1.01 1.25 3.04
C GLY A 117 2.08 0.96 1.98
N ARG A 118 3.17 1.72 1.97
CA ARG A 118 4.17 1.63 0.90
C ARG A 118 5.30 0.68 1.23
N ASN A 119 5.69 0.60 2.50
CA ASN A 119 6.83 -0.20 2.96
C ASN A 119 6.56 -0.86 4.34
N SER A 120 7.44 -1.79 4.73
CA SER A 120 7.30 -2.54 5.98
C SER A 120 7.34 -1.66 7.23
N VAL A 121 8.13 -0.58 7.23
CA VAL A 121 8.23 0.35 8.37
C VAL A 121 6.90 1.10 8.56
N GLU A 122 6.36 1.67 7.49
CA GLU A 122 5.03 2.31 7.49
C GLU A 122 3.96 1.32 7.96
N SER A 123 4.04 0.06 7.51
CA SER A 123 3.09 -0.97 7.91
C SER A 123 3.10 -1.27 9.41
N ALA A 124 4.25 -1.17 10.08
CA ALA A 124 4.31 -1.35 11.53
C ALA A 124 3.61 -0.22 12.29
N VAL A 125 3.68 1.01 11.78
CA VAL A 125 2.98 2.16 12.36
C VAL A 125 1.47 2.01 12.16
N LEU A 126 1.03 1.69 10.94
CA LEU A 126 -0.39 1.48 10.64
C LEU A 126 -0.97 0.28 11.40
N GLY A 127 -0.19 -0.81 11.55
CA GLY A 127 -0.59 -1.97 12.33
C GLY A 127 -0.73 -1.67 13.81
N ARG A 128 0.11 -0.78 14.38
CA ARG A 128 -0.07 -0.28 15.74
C ARG A 128 -1.38 0.51 15.89
N ALA A 129 -1.61 1.48 15.01
CA ALA A 129 -2.85 2.27 15.05
C ALA A 129 -4.10 1.37 14.95
N PHE A 130 -4.02 0.31 14.14
CA PHE A 130 -5.08 -0.68 14.05
C PHE A 130 -5.29 -1.44 15.36
N ILE A 131 -4.24 -1.91 16.01
CA ILE A 131 -4.32 -2.61 17.30
C ILE A 131 -4.92 -1.71 18.38
N GLU A 132 -4.43 -0.47 18.49
CA GLU A 132 -4.98 0.53 19.41
C GLU A 132 -6.48 0.74 19.16
N THR A 133 -6.89 0.82 17.89
CA THR A 133 -8.31 0.93 17.53
C THR A 133 -9.13 -0.29 17.96
N LEU A 134 -8.59 -1.51 17.81
CA LEU A 134 -9.26 -2.73 18.26
C LEU A 134 -9.43 -2.74 19.79
N GLU A 135 -8.40 -2.32 20.52
CA GLU A 135 -8.45 -2.21 21.98
C GLU A 135 -9.48 -1.17 22.43
N GLU A 136 -9.56 -0.02 21.76
CA GLU A 136 -10.57 1.01 22.03
C GLU A 136 -12.01 0.53 21.73
N LEU A 137 -12.18 -0.35 20.75
CA LEU A 137 -13.45 -1.02 20.46
C LEU A 137 -13.80 -2.11 21.49
N GLY A 138 -12.92 -2.38 22.45
CA GLY A 138 -13.10 -3.41 23.48
C GLY A 138 -12.90 -4.83 22.98
N LEU A 139 -12.20 -5.00 21.86
CA LEU A 139 -11.95 -6.30 21.22
C LEU A 139 -10.62 -6.88 21.68
N ASP A 140 -10.52 -8.22 21.69
CA ASP A 140 -9.25 -8.92 21.82
C ASP A 140 -8.46 -8.81 20.50
N ALA A 141 -7.55 -7.84 20.43
CA ALA A 141 -6.77 -7.54 19.24
C ALA A 141 -6.00 -8.77 18.74
N ASP A 142 -5.38 -9.54 19.63
CA ASP A 142 -4.62 -10.74 19.31
C ASP A 142 -5.52 -11.81 18.67
N ALA A 143 -6.68 -12.07 19.26
CA ALA A 143 -7.64 -13.04 18.72
C ALA A 143 -8.20 -12.59 17.37
N CYS A 144 -8.50 -11.29 17.21
CA CYS A 144 -9.01 -10.72 15.96
C CYS A 144 -7.98 -10.84 14.83
N ILE A 145 -6.74 -10.40 15.08
CA ILE A 145 -5.64 -10.46 14.10
C ILE A 145 -5.37 -11.91 13.69
N GLN A 146 -5.29 -12.84 14.65
CA GLN A 146 -5.10 -14.25 14.32
C GLN A 146 -6.25 -14.81 13.49
N THR A 147 -7.48 -14.38 13.77
CA THR A 147 -8.66 -14.81 13.01
C THR A 147 -8.62 -14.29 11.57
N GLU A 148 -8.21 -13.04 11.37
CA GLU A 148 -8.00 -12.47 10.02
C GLU A 148 -6.87 -13.20 9.28
N LEU A 149 -5.72 -13.40 9.93
CA LEU A 149 -4.57 -14.09 9.32
C LEU A 149 -4.89 -15.53 8.92
N ARG A 150 -5.70 -16.26 9.69
CA ARG A 150 -6.14 -17.63 9.34
C ARG A 150 -7.04 -17.68 8.11
N ARG A 151 -7.71 -16.57 7.79
CA ARG A 151 -8.55 -16.43 6.60
C ARG A 151 -7.77 -15.99 5.37
N MET A 152 -6.58 -15.43 5.57
CA MET A 152 -5.67 -15.08 4.50
C MET A 152 -4.83 -16.30 4.15
N ASP A 153 -4.69 -16.61 2.86
CA ASP A 153 -3.87 -17.72 2.40
C ASP A 153 -2.39 -17.45 2.73
N GLY A 154 -1.94 -18.00 3.86
CA GLY A 154 -0.58 -17.79 4.38
C GLY A 154 -0.29 -16.35 4.79
N GLY A 155 -1.32 -15.55 5.13
CA GLY A 155 -1.14 -14.13 5.48
C GLY A 155 -0.82 -13.22 4.29
N VAL A 156 -1.00 -13.70 3.06
CA VAL A 156 -0.72 -12.92 1.85
C VAL A 156 -1.80 -11.87 1.61
N LEU A 157 -1.39 -10.62 1.42
CA LEU A 157 -2.22 -9.56 0.85
C LEU A 157 -2.13 -9.62 -0.67
N GLU A 158 -3.25 -9.89 -1.32
CA GLU A 158 -3.33 -9.94 -2.77
C GLU A 158 -3.39 -8.51 -3.35
N PHE A 159 -2.36 -8.13 -4.11
CA PHE A 159 -2.36 -6.92 -4.91
C PHE A 159 -2.29 -7.30 -6.39
N PRO A 160 -3.27 -6.89 -7.22
CA PRO A 160 -3.34 -7.31 -8.62
C PRO A 160 -2.16 -6.80 -9.47
N ASP A 161 -1.46 -5.76 -9.01
CA ASP A 161 -0.47 -5.05 -9.81
C ASP A 161 0.93 -5.69 -9.80
N HIS A 162 1.17 -6.72 -8.96
CA HIS A 162 2.52 -7.28 -8.78
C HIS A 162 2.58 -8.81 -8.74
N ALA A 163 2.49 -9.46 -9.90
CA ALA A 163 2.46 -10.93 -10.00
C ALA A 163 3.64 -11.68 -9.33
N CYS A 164 4.82 -11.07 -9.21
CA CYS A 164 6.03 -11.70 -8.63
C CYS A 164 6.32 -11.33 -7.17
N LEU A 165 5.56 -10.39 -6.61
CA LEU A 165 5.78 -9.82 -5.29
C LEU A 165 4.51 -9.94 -4.45
N GLN A 166 4.64 -10.47 -3.25
CA GLN A 166 3.53 -10.59 -2.31
C GLN A 166 3.87 -9.81 -1.05
N ARG A 167 2.88 -9.13 -0.46
CA ARG A 167 3.00 -8.62 0.90
C ARG A 167 2.47 -9.72 1.83
N VAL A 168 3.28 -10.18 2.77
CA VAL A 168 2.88 -11.17 3.76
C VAL A 168 2.77 -10.47 5.10
N VAL A 169 1.60 -10.54 5.73
CA VAL A 169 1.38 -9.97 7.05
C VAL A 169 2.04 -10.86 8.09
N ILE A 170 2.84 -10.24 8.95
CA ILE A 170 3.53 -10.84 10.08
C ILE A 170 2.95 -10.24 11.35
N PHE A 171 2.59 -11.14 12.26
CA PHE A 171 2.18 -10.78 13.61
C PHE A 171 3.24 -11.25 14.60
N GLU A 172 3.91 -10.30 15.24
CA GLU A 172 5.01 -10.54 16.17
C GLU A 172 4.54 -10.45 17.62
N GLN A 173 4.36 -11.61 18.26
CA GLN A 173 4.18 -11.71 19.71
C GLN A 173 5.54 -11.81 20.43
N PRO A 174 5.66 -11.38 21.71
CA PRO A 174 4.62 -10.85 22.62
C PRO A 174 4.45 -9.32 22.56
N TRP A 175 5.19 -8.63 21.71
CA TRP A 175 5.24 -7.16 21.63
C TRP A 175 4.05 -6.54 20.88
N GLY A 176 3.13 -7.37 20.37
CA GLY A 176 1.88 -6.92 19.75
C GLY A 176 2.09 -6.11 18.48
N GLY A 177 3.05 -6.48 17.62
CA GLY A 177 3.29 -5.76 16.37
C GLY A 177 2.64 -6.48 15.19
N VAL A 178 1.72 -5.82 14.47
CA VAL A 178 1.34 -6.27 13.13
C VAL A 178 2.03 -5.40 12.10
N ARG A 179 2.69 -6.04 11.14
CA ARG A 179 3.29 -5.40 9.98
C ARG A 179 3.20 -6.32 8.80
N TRP A 180 3.54 -5.86 7.61
CA TRP A 180 3.75 -6.76 6.48
C TRP A 180 5.19 -6.70 6.01
N GLU A 181 5.63 -7.78 5.39
CA GLU A 181 6.91 -7.87 4.71
C GLU A 181 6.73 -8.25 3.25
N TRP A 182 7.67 -7.76 2.46
CA TRP A 182 7.76 -8.03 1.04
C TRP A 182 8.39 -9.41 0.82
N VAL A 183 7.63 -10.36 0.28
CA VAL A 183 8.07 -11.73 0.00
C VAL A 183 7.99 -12.00 -1.50
N LEU A 184 9.05 -12.62 -2.04
CA LEU A 184 9.06 -13.05 -3.43
C LEU A 184 8.19 -14.30 -3.61
N ASN A 185 7.23 -14.23 -4.53
CA ASN A 185 6.40 -15.38 -4.86
C ASN A 185 7.21 -16.39 -5.69
N SER A 186 7.65 -17.48 -5.05
CA SER A 186 8.44 -18.55 -5.69
C SER A 186 7.72 -19.27 -6.82
N ARG A 187 6.38 -19.14 -6.89
CA ARG A 187 5.53 -19.74 -7.93
C ARG A 187 5.25 -18.79 -9.09
N ALA A 188 5.62 -17.51 -8.98
CA ALA A 188 5.35 -16.54 -10.01
C ALA A 188 6.29 -16.67 -11.22
N PRO A 189 5.80 -16.46 -12.45
CA PRO A 189 6.66 -16.32 -13.62
C PRO A 189 7.67 -15.19 -13.38
N GLY A 190 8.97 -15.49 -13.53
CA GLY A 190 10.03 -14.49 -13.36
C GLY A 190 10.74 -14.48 -12.00
N TYR A 191 10.32 -15.30 -11.02
CA TYR A 191 11.00 -15.42 -9.71
C TYR A 191 12.52 -15.67 -9.82
N CYS A 192 12.94 -16.57 -10.70
CA CYS A 192 14.36 -16.87 -10.89
C CYS A 192 15.15 -15.69 -11.48
N VAL A 193 14.50 -14.80 -12.23
CA VAL A 193 15.13 -13.62 -12.84
C VAL A 193 15.21 -12.49 -11.83
N SER A 194 14.15 -12.26 -11.04
CA SER A 194 14.13 -11.24 -9.99
C SER A 194 15.08 -11.56 -8.85
N THR A 195 15.21 -12.83 -8.43
CA THR A 195 16.16 -13.25 -7.38
C THR A 195 17.64 -13.12 -7.79
N ALA A 196 17.98 -13.46 -9.03
CA ALA A 196 19.37 -13.46 -9.51
C ALA A 196 19.82 -12.09 -10.05
N PHE A 197 18.89 -11.29 -10.60
CA PHE A 197 19.20 -10.05 -11.30
C PHE A 197 18.14 -8.97 -11.07
N VAL A 198 17.89 -8.60 -9.80
CA VAL A 198 16.97 -7.51 -9.39
C VAL A 198 17.13 -6.23 -10.24
N THR A 199 18.36 -5.92 -10.68
CA THR A 199 18.67 -4.72 -11.48
C THR A 199 18.50 -4.86 -13.00
N LEU A 200 18.29 -6.08 -13.51
CA LEU A 200 18.09 -6.36 -14.95
C LEU A 200 16.64 -6.68 -15.30
N ALA A 201 15.75 -6.80 -14.32
CA ALA A 201 14.32 -6.93 -14.58
C ALA A 201 13.78 -5.56 -15.05
N THR A 202 13.91 -5.30 -16.35
CA THR A 202 13.55 -4.04 -17.00
C THR A 202 12.04 -3.82 -17.14
N ASP A 203 11.23 -4.87 -16.95
CA ASP A 203 9.80 -4.85 -17.27
C ASP A 203 8.87 -5.09 -16.07
N SER A 204 9.43 -5.27 -14.86
CA SER A 204 8.62 -5.25 -13.64
C SER A 204 8.60 -3.80 -13.14
N ALA A 205 7.44 -3.16 -13.26
CA ALA A 205 7.13 -1.95 -12.51
C ALA A 205 7.21 -2.30 -11.02
N PHE A 206 8.41 -2.26 -10.47
CA PHE A 206 8.61 -2.30 -9.03
C PHE A 206 7.99 -1.02 -8.49
N GLU A 207 7.06 -1.17 -7.54
CA GLU A 207 6.65 -0.06 -6.72
C GLU A 207 7.92 0.64 -6.21
N GLN A 208 7.97 1.97 -6.27
CA GLN A 208 9.18 2.73 -5.88
C GLN A 208 9.64 2.41 -4.44
N SER A 209 8.77 1.77 -3.65
CA SER A 209 8.94 1.33 -2.29
C SER A 209 9.47 -0.11 -2.09
N TRP A 210 9.81 -0.84 -3.17
CA TRP A 210 10.34 -2.21 -3.11
C TRP A 210 11.87 -2.29 -3.34
N PRO A 211 12.60 -3.17 -2.62
CA PRO A 211 12.62 -3.36 -1.17
C PRO A 211 13.59 -2.35 -0.48
N PHE A 212 14.10 -1.35 -1.22
CA PHE A 212 15.26 -0.55 -0.82
C PHE A 212 14.93 0.89 -0.41
N THR A 213 13.66 1.27 -0.20
CA THR A 213 13.36 2.61 0.36
C THR A 213 13.78 2.77 1.83
N GLU A 214 14.20 1.71 2.50
CA GLU A 214 14.96 1.81 3.76
C GLU A 214 16.25 2.64 3.61
N ILE A 215 16.75 2.80 2.37
CA ILE A 215 17.84 3.70 2.04
C ILE A 215 17.24 5.02 1.52
N GLY A 216 16.77 5.82 2.46
CA GLY A 216 16.42 7.24 2.39
C GLY A 216 16.22 7.88 1.01
N VAL A 217 15.02 8.42 0.80
CA VAL A 217 14.80 9.68 0.06
C VAL A 217 15.62 9.80 -1.23
N LEU A 218 15.14 9.18 -2.31
CA LEU A 218 15.58 9.57 -3.66
C LEU A 218 14.77 10.75 -4.22
N ASP A 219 14.02 11.45 -3.36
CA ASP A 219 13.25 12.64 -3.68
C ASP A 219 13.78 13.91 -2.97
N GLU A 220 15.11 14.05 -2.95
CA GLU A 220 15.72 15.38 -2.84
C GLU A 220 16.07 15.90 -4.25
N ASP A 221 15.10 16.62 -4.82
CA ASP A 221 15.26 17.81 -5.64
C ASP A 221 16.40 17.81 -6.66
N GLY A 222 16.24 17.18 -7.84
CA GLY A 222 17.00 17.48 -9.08
C GLY A 222 18.55 17.32 -9.08
N LYS A 223 19.21 17.35 -7.92
CA LYS A 223 20.65 17.36 -7.67
C LYS A 223 21.24 15.96 -7.80
N ASN A 224 20.42 14.92 -7.62
CA ASN A 224 20.86 13.54 -7.79
C ASN A 224 20.98 13.16 -9.27
N ASN A 225 20.22 13.82 -10.16
CA ASN A 225 20.29 13.55 -11.60
C ASN A 225 21.62 14.02 -12.21
N GLU A 226 22.13 15.18 -11.78
CA GLU A 226 23.47 15.65 -12.17
C GLU A 226 24.59 14.74 -11.66
N LYS A 227 24.52 14.29 -10.40
CA LYS A 227 25.49 13.35 -9.84
C LYS A 227 25.44 12.00 -10.55
N ARG A 228 24.24 11.52 -10.90
CA ARG A 228 24.04 10.27 -11.66
C ARG A 228 24.58 10.42 -13.09
N MET A 229 24.30 11.53 -13.76
CA MET A 229 24.82 11.85 -15.09
C MET A 229 26.34 12.00 -15.07
N TYR A 230 26.92 12.62 -14.04
CA TYR A 230 28.36 12.71 -13.84
C TYR A 230 29.01 11.34 -13.64
N ARG A 231 28.43 10.47 -12.79
CA ARG A 231 28.90 9.09 -12.59
C ARG A 231 28.83 8.28 -13.88
N TRP A 232 27.73 8.41 -14.64
CA TRP A 232 27.58 7.78 -15.95
C TRP A 232 28.65 8.26 -16.94
N THR A 233 28.84 9.57 -17.06
CA THR A 233 29.85 10.19 -17.94
C THR A 233 31.26 9.74 -17.55
N ARG A 234 31.55 9.63 -16.26
CA ARG A 234 32.84 9.12 -15.76
C ARG A 234 33.06 7.66 -16.16
N ARG A 235 32.03 6.81 -16.02
CA ARG A 235 32.08 5.39 -16.42
C ARG A 235 32.24 5.24 -17.95
N ALA A 236 31.51 6.03 -18.73
CA ALA A 236 31.63 6.05 -20.19
C ALA A 236 33.03 6.47 -20.64
N LYS A 237 33.61 7.53 -20.04
CA LYS A 237 35.00 7.97 -20.30
C LYS A 237 36.02 6.90 -19.90
N ALA A 238 35.83 6.23 -18.77
CA ALA A 238 36.71 5.14 -18.35
C ALA A 238 36.63 3.94 -19.31
N ARG A 239 35.43 3.58 -19.78
CA ARG A 239 35.23 2.53 -20.78
C ARG A 239 35.90 2.89 -22.10
N ALA A 240 35.70 4.10 -22.61
CA ALA A 240 36.36 4.59 -23.82
C ALA A 240 37.89 4.68 -23.68
N ARG A 241 38.43 4.92 -22.48
CA ARG A 241 39.89 4.88 -22.23
C ARG A 241 40.41 3.45 -22.26
N LYS A 242 39.72 2.50 -21.61
CA LYS A 242 40.08 1.08 -21.66
C LYS A 242 40.01 0.53 -23.08
N GLU A 243 38.99 0.92 -23.85
CA GLU A 243 38.84 0.50 -25.24
C GLU A 243 39.94 1.06 -26.15
N ARG A 244 40.35 2.33 -25.94
CA ARG A 244 41.52 2.91 -26.62
C ARG A 244 42.83 2.22 -26.27
N GLY A 245 42.99 1.77 -25.03
CA GLY A 245 44.13 0.92 -24.63
C GLY A 245 44.10 -0.43 -25.33
N ARG A 246 42.92 -1.05 -25.45
CA ARG A 246 42.73 -2.36 -26.08
C ARG A 246 42.90 -2.34 -27.60
N THR A 247 42.50 -1.26 -28.24
CA THR A 247 42.63 -1.04 -29.70
C THR A 247 43.97 -0.42 -30.12
N GLY A 248 44.90 -0.22 -29.18
CA GLY A 248 46.22 0.35 -29.47
C GLY A 248 46.22 1.85 -29.82
N GLN A 249 45.07 2.52 -29.74
CA GLN A 249 44.91 3.94 -30.04
C GLN A 249 45.35 4.87 -28.88
N GLN A 250 45.71 4.30 -27.73
CA GLN A 250 46.23 5.05 -26.61
C GLN A 250 47.68 5.43 -26.87
N ARG A 251 47.95 6.71 -27.18
CA ARG A 251 49.32 7.25 -27.27
C ARG A 251 50.08 6.97 -25.97
N CYS A 252 51.05 6.06 -26.01
CA CYS A 252 52.03 5.91 -24.94
C CYS A 252 52.76 7.24 -24.77
N ARG A 253 52.55 7.92 -23.64
CA ARG A 253 53.45 9.01 -23.24
C ARG A 253 54.72 8.36 -22.71
N SER A 254 55.62 7.97 -23.60
CA SER A 254 56.98 7.57 -23.22
C SER A 254 57.76 8.82 -22.80
N ARG A 255 57.67 9.14 -21.51
CA ARG A 255 58.77 9.82 -20.82
C ARG A 255 59.11 8.96 -19.62
N MET A 256 59.97 7.97 -19.84
CA MET A 256 60.80 7.43 -18.78
C MET A 256 61.80 8.54 -18.40
N PRO A 257 61.78 9.07 -17.17
CA PRO A 257 62.89 9.87 -16.68
C PRO A 257 64.08 8.91 -16.48
N GLY A 258 65.19 9.13 -17.18
CA GLY A 258 66.44 8.38 -16.94
C GLY A 258 66.90 7.39 -18.02
N ALA A 259 66.57 7.61 -19.30
CA ALA A 259 67.36 6.97 -20.37
C ALA A 259 68.70 7.71 -20.49
N TRP A 260 69.76 7.12 -19.95
CA TRP A 260 71.13 7.62 -20.07
C TRP A 260 71.53 7.56 -21.55
N VAL A 261 71.90 8.72 -22.08
CA VAL A 261 72.55 8.86 -23.38
C VAL A 261 74.01 8.42 -23.21
N TYR A 262 74.44 7.46 -24.03
CA TYR A 262 75.86 7.22 -24.29
C TYR A 262 76.30 8.09 -25.46
#